data_AF-A0A8S2MEH7-F1
#
_entry.id   AF-A0A8S2MEH7-F1
#
_cell.length_a   1.000
_cell.length_b   1.000
_cell.length_c   1.000
_cell.angle_alpha   90.00
_cell.angle_beta   90.00
_cell.angle_gamma   90.00
#
_symmetry.space_group_name_H-M   'P 1'
#
loop_
_entity.id
_entity.type
_entity.pdbx_description
1 polymer ?
#
loop_
_entity_poly.entity_id
_entity_poly.type
_entity_poly.pdbx_seq_one_letter_code
_entity_poly.pdbx_strand_id
1 'polypeptide(L)'
;MPYNSRRCGLCDKSLNTEIQITTTKATTTKTTSTSTAISTTIPTITTTSTTTIKTTSTAVLTTTSTTSSTSTITSTSTATSTTTLTTSSTSTITSTSTATSTTTLTTSSTSTITSTTTSTEISTTTLTTSSTSTITLTTTSTEISTTTLTTSSTSTITSTTTSTATSTTSASSGNWSSTGSTTTPRLQHTATLLNSSNVLVTGGQQSSVYLNSCEIYDPSTRQWHTTGSMATARNSHTATLLTSGNVLVAAGGSMGVAVASCEIYDPSTGQWSTTGSMATARYGHTATLLTSDKVLVTGGQQSSTSLASSEIYDPSTGQWQTTGSMAAARNAHTATLLTSDKVLVTGGQQSSTSLASSEIYDPSTGQWSTTGSMATARYGHTAALLTSDKVLVTGGLQSSTYLASSEIYDPSTGQWNITGSMATARNGHTATLLTSGKVLVAAGGSMGVAIASCELYAPSTGQWNTTASMATARNGHTATLLTSGNVLVTDGQQSSTYLTSCEIYTQ
;
A
#
# COMPACT_ATOMS: atom_id res chain seq x y z
N MET A 1 -29.01 22.11 73.66
CA MET A 1 -28.94 22.98 72.46
C MET A 1 -28.11 22.24 71.40
N PRO A 2 -28.58 22.15 70.14
CA PRO A 2 -28.43 20.91 69.37
C PRO A 2 -27.38 20.93 68.25
N TYR A 3 -26.91 19.72 67.94
CA TYR A 3 -26.55 19.15 66.62
C TYR A 3 -25.73 19.97 65.60
N ASN A 4 -24.47 19.53 65.41
CA ASN A 4 -23.71 19.69 64.17
C ASN A 4 -24.10 18.60 63.17
N SER A 5 -24.53 18.99 61.97
CA SER A 5 -24.72 18.10 60.81
C SER A 5 -24.13 18.71 59.54
N ARG A 6 -23.92 17.86 58.55
CA ARG A 6 -22.89 17.87 57.50
C ARG A 6 -23.24 18.69 56.23
N ARG A 7 -22.19 18.85 55.42
CA ARG A 7 -22.07 18.84 53.94
C ARG A 7 -22.19 20.15 53.14
N CYS A 8 -21.04 20.46 52.51
CA CYS A 8 -20.78 20.47 51.06
C CYS A 8 -21.46 21.53 50.18
N GLY A 9 -20.63 22.34 49.51
CA GLY A 9 -20.98 23.20 48.39
C GLY A 9 -19.72 23.77 47.73
N LEU A 10 -19.20 23.04 46.74
CA LEU A 10 -18.23 23.50 45.74
C LEU A 10 -18.81 24.67 44.91
N CYS A 11 -17.94 25.62 44.53
CA CYS A 11 -17.92 26.38 43.26
C CYS A 11 -16.70 27.33 43.36
N ASP A 12 -15.53 26.91 42.88
CA ASP A 12 -15.08 27.08 41.49
C ASP A 12 -15.00 28.56 41.06
N LYS A 13 -13.78 29.09 41.06
CA LYS A 13 -13.32 30.08 40.08
C LYS A 13 -11.85 29.79 39.76
N SER A 14 -11.64 28.89 38.81
CA SER A 14 -10.43 28.85 38.00
C SER A 14 -10.22 30.21 37.31
N LEU A 15 -9.17 30.94 37.71
CA LEU A 15 -8.67 32.08 36.96
C LEU A 15 -7.69 31.57 35.89
N ASN A 16 -8.23 31.11 34.76
CA ASN A 16 -7.44 30.94 33.54
C ASN A 16 -7.07 32.35 33.04
N THR A 17 -5.80 32.72 33.19
CA THR A 17 -5.27 33.96 32.62
C THR A 17 -4.87 33.68 31.18
N GLU A 18 -5.74 34.00 30.24
CA GLU A 18 -5.51 33.82 28.80
C GLU A 18 -4.77 35.05 28.25
N ILE A 19 -3.46 34.91 27.95
CA ILE A 19 -2.65 35.97 27.34
C ILE A 19 -2.48 35.65 25.84
N GLN A 20 -3.26 36.31 24.99
CA GLN A 20 -3.08 36.27 23.53
C GLN A 20 -1.97 37.26 23.12
N ILE A 21 -0.87 36.78 22.55
CA ILE A 21 0.20 37.64 21.97
C ILE A 21 0.24 37.42 20.45
N THR A 22 -0.27 38.39 19.70
CA THR A 22 -0.12 38.47 18.24
C THR A 22 0.94 39.53 17.91
N THR A 23 2.07 39.15 17.31
CA THR A 23 3.13 40.08 16.90
C THR A 23 3.32 40.09 15.39
N THR A 24 3.11 41.25 14.75
CA THR A 24 3.16 41.44 13.28
C THR A 24 4.36 42.27 12.80
N LYS A 25 5.47 42.35 13.55
CA LYS A 25 6.68 43.10 13.11
C LYS A 25 8.00 42.46 13.55
N ALA A 26 9.01 42.60 12.67
CA ALA A 26 10.36 42.03 12.74
C ALA A 26 11.15 42.44 14.00
N THR A 27 10.87 41.77 15.11
CA THR A 27 11.59 41.90 16.37
C THR A 27 11.73 40.52 16.99
N THR A 28 12.93 40.19 17.46
CA THR A 28 13.20 38.95 18.20
C THR A 28 12.27 38.87 19.40
N THR A 29 11.28 37.97 19.36
CA THR A 29 10.32 37.81 20.45
C THR A 29 10.84 36.74 21.40
N LYS A 30 11.20 37.14 22.62
CA LYS A 30 11.57 36.23 23.71
C LYS A 30 10.37 36.08 24.63
N THR A 31 9.68 34.94 24.56
CA THR A 31 8.54 34.64 25.43
C THR A 31 9.00 33.66 26.51
N THR A 32 8.93 34.08 27.78
CA THR A 32 9.25 33.22 28.93
C THR A 32 8.01 33.10 29.81
N SER A 33 7.56 31.88 30.08
CA SER A 33 6.39 31.62 30.94
C SER A 33 6.72 30.57 32.01
N THR A 34 6.40 30.89 33.27
CA THR A 34 6.57 30.01 34.43
C THR A 34 5.24 29.89 35.17
N SER A 35 4.78 28.66 35.46
CA SER A 35 3.48 28.41 36.11
C SER A 35 3.56 27.27 37.14
N THR A 36 2.83 27.43 38.24
CA THR A 36 2.61 26.43 39.31
C THR A 36 1.14 25.94 39.38
N ALA A 37 0.29 26.33 38.42
CA ALA A 37 -1.12 25.95 38.36
C ALA A 37 -1.32 24.48 37.94
N ILE A 38 -2.41 23.83 38.39
CA ILE A 38 -2.72 22.38 38.19
C ILE A 38 -2.59 21.91 36.73
N SER A 39 -2.83 22.80 35.77
CA SER A 39 -2.53 22.62 34.34
C SER A 39 -2.08 23.95 33.75
N THR A 40 -1.06 23.93 32.90
CA THR A 40 -0.55 25.11 32.18
C THR A 40 -0.66 24.86 30.68
N THR A 41 -1.62 25.53 30.04
CA THR A 41 -1.74 25.57 28.57
C THR A 41 -1.13 26.87 28.08
N ILE A 42 -0.11 26.79 27.23
CA ILE A 42 0.45 27.98 26.59
C ILE A 42 -0.30 28.20 25.27
N PRO A 43 -0.84 29.41 25.03
CA PRO A 43 -1.60 29.70 23.81
C PRO A 43 -0.72 29.54 22.56
N THR A 44 -1.37 29.24 21.43
CA THR A 44 -0.71 29.04 20.14
C THR A 44 0.13 30.26 19.76
N ILE A 45 1.45 30.15 19.87
CA ILE A 45 2.37 31.21 19.46
C ILE A 45 2.53 31.13 17.94
N THR A 46 2.08 32.16 17.22
CA THR A 46 2.27 32.30 15.77
C THR A 46 3.25 33.43 15.50
N THR A 47 4.43 33.13 14.94
CA THR A 47 5.47 34.14 14.69
C THR A 47 6.07 34.04 13.28
N THR A 48 6.36 35.22 12.72
CA THR A 48 7.06 35.44 11.44
C THR A 48 8.48 35.96 11.60
N SER A 49 8.96 36.07 12.85
CA SER A 49 10.30 36.56 13.22
C SER A 49 11.03 35.54 14.09
N THR A 50 12.37 35.55 14.07
CA THR A 50 13.17 34.64 14.91
C THR A 50 12.68 34.64 16.35
N THR A 51 12.29 33.48 16.86
CA THR A 51 11.58 33.37 18.15
C THR A 51 12.29 32.43 19.11
N THR A 52 12.37 32.82 20.39
CA THR A 52 12.80 31.92 21.47
C THR A 52 11.66 31.75 22.47
N ILE A 53 11.19 30.51 22.63
CA ILE A 53 10.11 30.15 23.55
C ILE A 53 10.72 29.30 24.66
N LYS A 54 10.64 29.78 25.91
CA LYS A 54 11.09 29.01 27.08
C LYS A 54 9.96 28.85 28.08
N THR A 55 9.64 27.61 28.43
CA THR A 55 8.47 27.27 29.25
C THR A 55 8.86 26.30 30.35
N THR A 56 8.53 26.64 31.59
CA THR A 56 8.82 25.78 32.75
C THR A 56 7.57 25.64 33.62
N SER A 57 7.17 24.41 33.93
CA SER A 57 6.00 24.14 34.78
C SER A 57 6.26 22.96 35.73
N THR A 58 5.68 23.03 36.93
CA THR A 58 5.68 21.92 37.88
C THR A 58 4.42 21.05 37.78
N ALA A 59 3.52 21.38 36.87
CA ALA A 59 2.23 20.73 36.65
C ALA A 59 2.09 20.31 35.18
N VAL A 60 0.95 19.72 34.80
CA VAL A 60 0.71 19.27 33.42
C VAL A 60 0.97 20.43 32.46
N LEU A 61 1.85 20.22 31.48
CA LEU A 61 2.32 21.25 30.57
C LEU A 61 1.94 20.91 29.13
N THR A 62 1.15 21.78 28.50
CA THR A 62 0.85 21.70 27.06
C THR A 62 1.42 22.92 26.36
N THR A 63 2.34 22.68 25.42
CA THR A 63 2.96 23.70 24.57
C THR A 63 2.56 23.46 23.13
N THR A 64 1.89 24.44 22.51
CA THR A 64 1.53 24.40 21.08
C THR A 64 2.09 25.63 20.40
N SER A 65 2.82 25.44 19.30
CA SER A 65 3.47 26.53 18.58
C SER A 65 3.43 26.33 17.07
N THR A 66 3.29 27.44 16.35
CA THR A 66 3.30 27.49 14.88
C THR A 66 4.31 28.54 14.43
N THR A 67 5.44 28.13 13.85
CA THR A 67 6.53 29.07 13.52
C THR A 67 6.84 29.08 12.04
N SER A 68 6.95 30.28 11.46
CA SER A 68 7.29 30.47 10.04
C SER A 68 8.71 31.02 9.82
N SER A 69 9.49 31.07 10.89
CA SER A 69 10.86 31.61 10.92
C SER A 69 11.69 30.90 12.00
N THR A 70 13.03 31.04 11.93
CA THR A 70 13.96 30.28 12.78
C THR A 70 13.58 30.34 14.25
N SER A 71 13.38 29.18 14.89
CA SER A 71 12.81 29.12 16.24
C SER A 71 13.55 28.18 17.17
N THR A 72 13.70 28.60 18.42
CA THR A 72 14.26 27.77 19.51
C THR A 72 13.20 27.60 20.59
N ILE A 73 12.82 26.36 20.87
CA ILE A 73 11.78 26.01 21.85
C ILE A 73 12.40 25.14 22.93
N THR A 74 12.25 25.56 24.19
CA THR A 74 12.69 24.80 25.35
C THR A 74 11.53 24.61 26.31
N SER A 75 11.10 23.37 26.50
CA SER A 75 10.06 22.99 27.45
C SER A 75 10.64 22.13 28.59
N THR A 76 10.34 22.51 29.83
CA THR A 76 10.79 21.77 31.02
C THR A 76 9.59 21.55 31.95
N SER A 77 9.32 20.30 32.30
CA SER A 77 8.18 19.92 33.15
C SER A 77 8.57 18.89 34.20
N THR A 78 8.01 18.98 35.41
CA THR A 78 8.10 17.89 36.40
C THR A 78 6.89 16.95 36.40
N ALA A 79 5.89 17.24 35.57
CA ALA A 79 4.69 16.43 35.37
C ALA A 79 4.48 16.13 33.87
N THR A 80 3.40 15.42 33.52
CA THR A 80 3.11 15.04 32.12
C THR A 80 3.21 16.23 31.18
N SER A 81 3.96 16.07 30.08
CA SER A 81 4.22 17.15 29.13
C SER A 81 3.84 16.77 27.70
N THR A 82 3.18 17.71 27.02
CA THR A 82 2.85 17.61 25.59
C THR A 82 3.44 18.81 24.87
N THR A 83 4.27 18.57 23.86
CA THR A 83 4.88 19.60 23.01
C THR A 83 4.46 19.36 21.56
N THR A 84 3.74 20.31 20.96
CA THR A 84 3.31 20.28 19.57
C THR A 84 3.92 21.46 18.83
N LEU A 85 4.70 21.19 17.78
CA LEU A 85 5.25 22.20 16.88
C LEU A 85 4.80 21.95 15.44
N THR A 86 4.28 22.99 14.81
CA THR A 86 4.17 23.09 13.36
C THR A 86 5.16 24.14 12.87
N THR A 87 6.10 23.81 12.00
CA THR A 87 7.09 24.79 11.51
C THR A 87 7.31 24.72 10.00
N SER A 88 7.60 25.87 9.41
CA SER A 88 8.00 26.00 8.00
C SER A 88 9.43 26.52 7.85
N SER A 89 10.28 26.35 8.87
CA SER A 89 11.65 26.86 8.88
C SER A 89 12.58 26.05 9.79
N THR A 90 13.85 26.44 9.88
CA THR A 90 14.83 25.82 10.78
C THR A 90 14.42 25.97 12.24
N SER A 91 14.32 24.87 12.98
CA SER A 91 13.87 24.89 14.38
C SER A 91 14.67 23.95 15.27
N THR A 92 14.98 24.41 16.50
CA THR A 92 15.61 23.58 17.54
C THR A 92 14.66 23.42 18.71
N ILE A 93 14.45 22.19 19.16
CA ILE A 93 13.50 21.84 20.21
C ILE A 93 14.20 21.02 21.27
N THR A 94 14.03 21.42 22.52
CA THR A 94 14.51 20.66 23.68
C THR A 94 13.37 20.49 24.66
N SER A 95 12.96 19.24 24.85
CA SER A 95 11.88 18.86 25.76
C SER A 95 12.46 18.01 26.91
N THR A 96 12.27 18.44 28.15
CA THR A 96 12.74 17.72 29.33
C THR A 96 11.59 17.52 30.30
N SER A 97 11.32 16.26 30.68
CA SER A 97 10.20 15.88 31.54
C SER A 97 10.65 14.88 32.60
N THR A 98 10.19 14.98 33.85
CA THR A 98 10.36 13.90 34.85
C THR A 98 9.13 12.98 34.93
N ALA A 99 8.26 13.03 33.93
CA ALA A 99 7.07 12.21 33.77
C ALA A 99 6.83 11.93 32.27
N THR A 100 5.72 11.26 31.93
CA THR A 100 5.36 10.93 30.54
C THR A 100 5.48 12.15 29.62
N SER A 101 6.12 11.97 28.47
CA SER A 101 6.35 13.04 27.49
C SER A 101 5.83 12.67 26.11
N THR A 102 5.13 13.60 25.48
CA THR A 102 4.66 13.50 24.09
C THR A 102 5.19 14.68 23.29
N THR A 103 5.87 14.41 22.18
CA THR A 103 6.38 15.42 21.26
C THR A 103 5.84 15.16 19.85
N THR A 104 5.13 16.14 19.29
CA THR A 104 4.56 16.09 17.93
C THR A 104 5.18 17.18 17.07
N LEU A 105 5.76 16.80 15.95
CA LEU A 105 6.48 17.67 15.02
C LEU A 105 5.86 17.58 13.63
N THR A 106 5.47 18.71 13.06
CA THR A 106 4.92 18.79 11.70
C THR A 106 5.67 19.83 10.88
N THR A 107 6.11 19.47 9.67
CA THR A 107 6.73 20.40 8.72
C THR A 107 6.19 20.27 7.31
N SER A 108 5.96 21.41 6.67
CA SER A 108 5.40 21.50 5.32
C SER A 108 6.32 22.21 4.31
N SER A 109 7.51 22.63 4.73
CA SER A 109 8.54 23.21 3.86
C SER A 109 9.94 22.75 4.30
N THR A 110 10.92 22.93 3.43
CA THR A 110 12.32 22.54 3.70
C THR A 110 12.82 23.15 5.01
N SER A 111 13.10 22.27 5.96
CA SER A 111 13.48 22.63 7.32
C SER A 111 14.69 21.82 7.78
N THR A 112 15.49 22.41 8.66
CA THR A 112 16.44 21.67 9.50
C THR A 112 15.89 21.64 10.91
N ILE A 113 15.65 20.44 11.46
CA ILE A 113 15.06 20.27 12.79
C ILE A 113 16.01 19.45 13.66
N THR A 114 16.29 19.96 14.85
CA THR A 114 16.91 19.17 15.92
C THR A 114 15.94 19.08 17.09
N SER A 115 15.57 17.86 17.49
CA SER A 115 14.71 17.61 18.64
C SER A 115 15.40 16.68 19.62
N THR A 116 15.53 17.14 20.86
CA THR A 116 16.05 16.34 21.96
C THR A 116 14.97 16.18 23.02
N THR A 117 14.60 14.94 23.33
CA THR A 117 13.61 14.60 24.35
C THR A 117 14.27 13.78 25.46
N THR A 118 14.11 14.20 26.70
CA THR A 118 14.57 13.47 27.87
C THR A 118 13.40 13.25 28.84
N SER A 119 13.14 11.98 29.19
CA SER A 119 12.10 11.60 30.14
C SER A 119 12.57 10.54 31.14
N THR A 120 12.02 10.55 32.35
CA THR A 120 12.18 9.44 33.32
C THR A 120 11.03 8.42 33.24
N GLU A 121 10.14 8.55 32.26
CA GLU A 121 8.95 7.72 32.06
C GLU A 121 8.72 7.51 30.55
N ILE A 122 7.55 6.99 30.17
CA ILE A 122 7.15 6.76 28.77
C ILE A 122 7.35 8.01 27.91
N SER A 123 7.98 7.82 26.75
CA SER A 123 8.22 8.88 25.77
C SER A 123 7.65 8.53 24.40
N THR A 124 6.86 9.44 23.84
CA THR A 124 6.31 9.32 22.48
C THR A 124 6.75 10.49 21.63
N THR A 125 7.32 10.20 20.46
CA THR A 125 7.70 11.20 19.46
C THR A 125 7.03 10.89 18.14
N THR A 126 6.27 11.84 17.60
CA THR A 126 5.63 11.73 16.29
C THR A 126 6.16 12.83 15.39
N LEU A 127 6.71 12.46 14.23
CA LEU A 127 7.19 13.39 13.21
C LEU A 127 6.43 13.18 11.90
N THR A 128 5.92 14.26 11.34
CA THR A 128 5.34 14.31 10.00
C THR A 128 6.05 15.37 9.17
N THR A 129 6.59 14.99 8.00
CA THR A 129 7.20 15.95 7.06
C THR A 129 6.75 15.71 5.63
N SER A 130 6.35 16.77 4.94
CA SER A 130 5.90 16.74 3.55
C SER A 130 6.86 17.39 2.56
N SER A 131 8.10 17.65 2.97
CA SER A 131 9.10 18.38 2.18
C SER A 131 10.52 17.97 2.55
N THR A 132 11.45 18.00 1.59
CA THR A 132 12.87 17.66 1.77
C THR A 132 13.45 18.40 2.97
N SER A 133 13.75 17.66 4.05
CA SER A 133 14.20 18.20 5.33
C SER A 133 15.35 17.38 5.91
N THR A 134 16.15 18.00 6.76
CA THR A 134 17.19 17.31 7.56
C THR A 134 16.77 17.33 9.01
N ILE A 135 16.54 16.16 9.60
CA ILE A 135 15.93 16.04 10.92
C ILE A 135 16.76 15.11 11.81
N THR A 136 17.12 15.60 12.98
CA THR A 136 17.83 14.84 14.00
C THR A 136 16.95 14.72 15.24
N LEU A 137 16.57 13.49 15.60
CA LEU A 137 15.80 13.17 16.80
C LEU A 137 16.70 12.42 17.78
N THR A 138 16.79 12.90 19.01
CA THR A 138 17.49 12.21 20.10
C THR A 138 16.52 12.04 21.26
N THR A 139 16.19 10.78 21.59
CA THR A 139 15.28 10.46 22.68
C THR A 139 16.00 9.63 23.74
N THR A 140 15.95 10.09 24.98
CA THR A 140 16.47 9.36 26.14
C THR A 140 15.34 9.14 27.14
N SER A 141 15.04 7.87 27.46
CA SER A 141 14.01 7.51 28.44
C SER A 141 14.48 6.37 29.34
N THR A 142 14.03 6.34 30.59
CA THR A 142 14.21 5.16 31.46
C THR A 142 13.14 4.07 31.27
N GLU A 143 12.11 4.35 30.47
CA GLU A 143 10.97 3.45 30.19
C GLU A 143 10.74 3.32 28.67
N ILE A 144 9.55 2.85 28.27
CA ILE A 144 9.19 2.63 26.86
C ILE A 144 9.32 3.92 26.05
N SER A 145 10.02 3.82 24.91
CA SER A 145 10.16 4.90 23.94
C SER A 145 9.58 4.51 22.58
N THR A 146 8.65 5.32 22.07
CA THR A 146 8.03 5.12 20.75
C THR A 146 8.34 6.31 19.87
N THR A 147 8.86 6.06 18.66
CA THR A 147 9.07 7.09 17.64
C THR A 147 8.37 6.72 16.35
N THR A 148 7.44 7.56 15.91
CA THR A 148 6.71 7.40 14.65
C THR A 148 7.16 8.48 13.67
N LEU A 149 7.62 8.07 12.49
CA LEU A 149 8.11 8.93 11.43
C LEU A 149 7.20 8.76 10.20
N THR A 150 6.68 9.85 9.67
CA THR A 150 5.87 9.86 8.45
C THR A 150 6.47 10.87 7.48
N THR A 151 6.92 10.39 6.31
CA THR A 151 7.59 11.21 5.31
C THR A 151 6.95 11.03 3.94
N SER A 152 6.55 12.12 3.28
CA SER A 152 6.08 12.10 1.88
C SER A 152 7.07 12.72 0.90
N SER A 153 8.35 12.83 1.28
CA SER A 153 9.44 13.36 0.45
C SER A 153 10.78 12.75 0.85
N THR A 154 11.80 12.89 -0.01
CA THR A 154 13.19 12.51 0.28
C THR A 154 13.77 13.38 1.39
N SER A 155 13.77 12.90 2.63
CA SER A 155 14.32 13.59 3.80
C SER A 155 15.40 12.76 4.49
N THR A 156 16.41 13.42 5.04
CA THR A 156 17.44 12.74 5.84
C THR A 156 17.02 12.80 7.30
N ILE A 157 16.64 11.67 7.87
CA ILE A 157 16.21 11.57 9.28
C ILE A 157 17.20 10.69 10.04
N THR A 158 17.87 11.28 11.03
CA THR A 158 18.69 10.54 11.99
C THR A 158 17.92 10.46 13.29
N SER A 159 17.59 9.25 13.74
CA SER A 159 16.89 9.03 15.02
C SER A 159 17.74 8.14 15.92
N THR A 160 18.08 8.66 17.09
CA THR A 160 18.83 7.95 18.12
C THR A 160 17.97 7.82 19.36
N THR A 161 17.66 6.58 19.75
CA THR A 161 16.84 6.31 20.94
C THR A 161 17.66 5.51 21.94
N THR A 162 17.78 6.02 23.17
CA THR A 162 18.42 5.33 24.28
C THR A 162 17.38 5.06 25.35
N SER A 163 17.03 3.79 25.57
CA SER A 163 16.09 3.39 26.62
C SER A 163 16.54 2.16 27.38
N THR A 164 16.21 2.10 28.68
CA THR A 164 16.41 0.90 29.52
C THR A 164 15.31 -0.15 29.34
N ALA A 165 14.18 0.22 28.71
CA ALA A 165 13.09 -0.68 28.30
C ALA A 165 12.94 -0.74 26.77
N THR A 166 11.99 -1.53 26.25
CA THR A 166 11.75 -1.72 24.80
C THR A 166 11.53 -0.40 24.06
N SER A 167 12.24 -0.20 22.96
CA SER A 167 12.02 0.93 22.04
C SER A 167 11.48 0.45 20.70
N THR A 168 10.55 1.21 20.12
CA THR A 168 10.02 0.96 18.78
C THR A 168 10.14 2.21 17.92
N THR A 169 10.67 2.05 16.71
CA THR A 169 10.71 3.10 15.70
C THR A 169 9.94 2.61 14.47
N SER A 170 8.99 3.41 13.98
CA SER A 170 8.17 3.08 12.81
C SER A 170 8.26 4.24 11.81
N ALA A 171 8.80 3.98 10.62
CA ALA A 171 8.89 4.96 9.55
C ALA A 171 7.99 4.55 8.37
N SER A 172 6.96 5.34 8.06
CA SER A 172 6.16 5.16 6.85
C SER A 172 6.73 6.01 5.72
N SER A 173 7.10 5.34 4.63
CA SER A 173 7.51 5.95 3.35
C SER A 173 6.32 5.99 2.38
N GLY A 174 6.35 6.82 1.34
CA GLY A 174 5.30 6.94 0.32
C GLY A 174 4.03 7.69 0.74
N ASN A 175 3.25 8.12 -0.25
CA ASN A 175 2.02 8.89 -0.05
C ASN A 175 0.92 8.48 -1.04
N TRP A 176 -0.34 8.47 -0.57
CA TRP A 176 -1.52 8.22 -1.37
C TRP A 176 -2.27 9.52 -1.66
N SER A 177 -2.77 9.64 -2.89
CA SER A 177 -3.65 10.74 -3.28
C SER A 177 -4.79 10.25 -4.13
N SER A 178 -6.00 10.79 -3.92
CA SER A 178 -7.14 10.50 -4.79
C SER A 178 -6.89 11.02 -6.20
N THR A 179 -7.38 10.29 -7.19
CA THR A 179 -7.35 10.69 -8.60
C THR A 179 -8.75 10.57 -9.20
N GLY A 180 -8.89 10.81 -10.52
CA GLY A 180 -10.18 10.67 -11.20
C GLY A 180 -10.85 9.32 -10.90
N SER A 181 -12.19 9.31 -10.90
CA SER A 181 -12.98 8.11 -10.63
C SER A 181 -13.50 7.49 -11.93
N THR A 182 -13.63 6.16 -11.95
CA THR A 182 -14.33 5.46 -13.03
C THR A 182 -15.82 5.81 -13.02
N THR A 183 -16.48 5.60 -14.15
CA THR A 183 -17.93 5.78 -14.28
C THR A 183 -18.69 4.52 -13.85
N THR A 184 -18.11 3.34 -14.08
CA THR A 184 -18.74 2.05 -13.76
C THR A 184 -17.91 1.31 -12.71
N PRO A 185 -18.42 1.12 -11.48
CA PRO A 185 -17.67 0.43 -10.44
C PRO A 185 -17.64 -1.08 -10.70
N ARG A 186 -16.50 -1.71 -10.42
CA ARG A 186 -16.23 -3.10 -10.87
C ARG A 186 -15.23 -3.81 -9.95
N LEU A 187 -15.39 -5.13 -9.79
CA LEU A 187 -14.33 -6.02 -9.30
C LEU A 187 -14.04 -7.13 -10.31
N GLN A 188 -12.92 -7.83 -10.11
CA GLN A 188 -12.46 -8.91 -11.00
C GLN A 188 -12.37 -8.45 -12.48
N HIS A 189 -12.12 -7.16 -12.66
CA HIS A 189 -11.74 -6.53 -13.92
C HIS A 189 -10.23 -6.65 -14.10
N THR A 190 -9.75 -6.29 -15.28
CA THR A 190 -8.32 -6.15 -15.54
C THR A 190 -7.98 -4.70 -15.82
N ALA A 191 -6.76 -4.29 -15.47
CA ALA A 191 -6.17 -3.01 -15.85
C ALA A 191 -4.86 -3.28 -16.59
N THR A 192 -4.69 -2.68 -17.77
CA THR A 192 -3.54 -2.88 -18.65
C THR A 192 -2.91 -1.52 -18.96
N LEU A 193 -1.65 -1.32 -18.58
CA LEU A 193 -0.88 -0.17 -19.05
C LEU A 193 -0.64 -0.32 -20.55
N LEU A 194 -1.02 0.69 -21.33
CA LEU A 194 -0.85 0.73 -22.78
C LEU A 194 0.47 1.41 -23.16
N ASN A 195 0.93 1.19 -24.40
CA ASN A 195 2.10 1.87 -24.96
C ASN A 195 1.97 3.40 -24.98
N SER A 196 0.74 3.92 -24.96
CA SER A 196 0.45 5.35 -24.85
C SER A 196 0.62 5.92 -23.44
N SER A 197 1.04 5.11 -22.45
CA SER A 197 1.03 5.42 -21.01
C SER A 197 -0.35 5.51 -20.36
N ASN A 198 -1.43 5.36 -21.11
CA ASN A 198 -2.78 5.28 -20.55
C ASN A 198 -3.04 3.89 -19.95
N VAL A 199 -4.01 3.78 -19.04
CA VAL A 199 -4.42 2.50 -18.45
C VAL A 199 -5.81 2.12 -18.94
N LEU A 200 -5.91 0.99 -19.63
CA LEU A 200 -7.18 0.41 -20.07
C LEU A 200 -7.73 -0.50 -18.97
N VAL A 201 -8.95 -0.21 -18.51
CA VAL A 201 -9.73 -1.04 -17.61
C VAL A 201 -10.84 -1.74 -18.40
N THR A 202 -10.97 -3.06 -18.26
CA THR A 202 -11.93 -3.86 -19.05
C THR A 202 -12.76 -4.81 -18.19
N GLY A 203 -14.06 -4.88 -18.50
CA GLY A 203 -14.98 -5.86 -17.94
C GLY A 203 -15.07 -5.85 -16.42
N GLY A 204 -15.15 -7.05 -15.85
CA GLY A 204 -15.41 -7.27 -14.42
C GLY A 204 -16.89 -7.52 -14.16
N GLN A 205 -17.26 -7.39 -12.89
CA GLN A 205 -18.65 -7.53 -12.46
C GLN A 205 -19.05 -6.42 -11.50
N GLN A 206 -20.34 -6.12 -11.52
CA GLN A 206 -21.04 -5.28 -10.57
C GLN A 206 -22.24 -6.07 -10.04
N SER A 207 -22.19 -6.53 -8.79
CA SER A 207 -23.20 -7.42 -8.22
C SER A 207 -23.38 -8.65 -9.11
N SER A 208 -24.60 -8.97 -9.53
CA SER A 208 -24.91 -10.08 -10.44
C SER A 208 -24.74 -9.71 -11.93
N VAL A 209 -24.28 -8.50 -12.25
CA VAL A 209 -24.13 -8.02 -13.63
C VAL A 209 -22.68 -8.15 -14.07
N TYR A 210 -22.45 -8.89 -15.15
CA TYR A 210 -21.15 -8.95 -15.83
C TYR A 210 -21.02 -7.74 -16.75
N LEU A 211 -19.83 -7.13 -16.80
CA LEU A 211 -19.58 -5.92 -17.56
C LEU A 211 -18.82 -6.24 -18.85
N ASN A 212 -19.19 -5.55 -19.93
CA ASN A 212 -18.40 -5.46 -21.15
C ASN A 212 -17.84 -4.05 -21.38
N SER A 213 -18.21 -3.08 -20.53
CA SER A 213 -17.75 -1.71 -20.62
C SER A 213 -16.26 -1.61 -20.32
N CYS A 214 -15.59 -0.69 -21.02
CA CYS A 214 -14.18 -0.41 -20.85
C CYS A 214 -13.95 1.09 -20.69
N GLU A 215 -12.93 1.44 -19.91
CA GLU A 215 -12.57 2.82 -19.61
C GLU A 215 -11.05 2.99 -19.70
N ILE A 216 -10.61 4.18 -20.11
CA ILE A 216 -9.20 4.55 -20.21
C ILE A 216 -8.91 5.66 -19.22
N TYR A 217 -7.92 5.42 -18.38
CA TYR A 217 -7.31 6.43 -17.53
C TYR A 217 -6.15 7.10 -18.27
N ASP A 218 -6.16 8.42 -18.32
CA ASP A 218 -5.04 9.25 -18.78
C ASP A 218 -4.30 9.83 -17.57
N PRO A 219 -3.08 9.36 -17.26
CA PRO A 219 -2.30 9.86 -16.13
C PRO A 219 -1.90 11.33 -16.22
N SER A 220 -1.84 11.90 -17.43
CA SER A 220 -1.42 13.30 -17.64
C SER A 220 -2.51 14.28 -17.24
N THR A 221 -3.77 13.93 -17.50
CA THR A 221 -4.95 14.73 -17.15
C THR A 221 -5.64 14.26 -15.87
N ARG A 222 -5.29 13.06 -15.39
CA ARG A 222 -5.92 12.35 -14.27
C ARG A 222 -7.43 12.11 -14.48
N GLN A 223 -7.84 11.97 -15.73
CA GLN A 223 -9.24 11.76 -16.11
C GLN A 223 -9.48 10.35 -16.65
N TRP A 224 -10.72 9.90 -16.51
CA TRP A 224 -11.23 8.67 -17.11
C TRP A 224 -12.09 9.01 -18.32
N HIS A 225 -12.00 8.16 -19.35
CA HIS A 225 -12.78 8.26 -20.57
C HIS A 225 -13.37 6.89 -20.91
N THR A 226 -14.63 6.85 -21.32
CA THR A 226 -15.20 5.62 -21.88
C THR A 226 -14.58 5.33 -23.24
N THR A 227 -14.40 4.05 -23.56
CA THR A 227 -13.95 3.59 -24.89
C THR A 227 -14.89 2.50 -25.41
N GLY A 228 -14.56 1.87 -26.54
CA GLY A 228 -15.33 0.75 -27.08
C GLY A 228 -15.53 -0.35 -26.03
N SER A 229 -16.64 -1.08 -26.15
CA SER A 229 -17.00 -2.18 -25.27
C SER A 229 -16.73 -3.53 -25.91
N MET A 230 -16.39 -4.52 -25.08
CA MET A 230 -16.31 -5.92 -25.53
C MET A 230 -17.66 -6.42 -26.02
N ALA A 231 -17.66 -7.37 -26.95
CA ALA A 231 -18.85 -8.09 -27.39
C ALA A 231 -19.40 -8.99 -26.28
N THR A 232 -18.53 -9.66 -25.51
CA THR A 232 -18.95 -10.51 -24.39
C THR A 232 -18.65 -9.83 -23.05
N ALA A 233 -19.69 -9.67 -22.23
CA ALA A 233 -19.53 -9.25 -20.84
C ALA A 233 -18.88 -10.36 -20.01
N ARG A 234 -17.81 -10.04 -19.28
CA ARG A 234 -17.00 -11.04 -18.59
C ARG A 234 -16.29 -10.50 -17.35
N ASN A 235 -16.07 -11.37 -16.37
CA ASN A 235 -15.19 -11.15 -15.22
C ASN A 235 -14.10 -12.22 -15.16
N SER A 236 -13.11 -12.05 -14.28
CA SER A 236 -12.06 -13.07 -14.04
C SER A 236 -11.39 -13.57 -15.33
N HIS A 237 -11.39 -12.72 -16.36
CA HIS A 237 -10.66 -12.86 -17.61
C HIS A 237 -9.24 -12.34 -17.44
N THR A 238 -8.40 -12.57 -18.43
CA THR A 238 -7.08 -11.95 -18.51
C THR A 238 -7.05 -10.92 -19.63
N ALA A 239 -6.22 -9.89 -19.47
CA ALA A 239 -5.91 -8.92 -20.50
C ALA A 239 -4.39 -8.84 -20.65
N THR A 240 -3.89 -8.98 -21.87
CA THR A 240 -2.46 -9.01 -22.17
C THR A 240 -2.18 -7.99 -23.27
N LEU A 241 -1.36 -6.98 -22.96
CA LEU A 241 -0.81 -6.09 -23.97
C LEU A 241 0.13 -6.90 -24.87
N LEU A 242 -0.17 -6.95 -26.17
CA LEU A 242 0.65 -7.60 -27.17
C LEU A 242 1.73 -6.64 -27.68
N THR A 243 2.80 -7.19 -28.26
CA THR A 243 3.91 -6.42 -28.85
C THR A 243 3.45 -5.49 -29.98
N SER A 244 2.33 -5.80 -30.64
CA SER A 244 1.70 -4.91 -31.62
C SER A 244 1.10 -3.63 -31.02
N GLY A 245 0.93 -3.57 -29.69
CA GLY A 245 0.21 -2.51 -29.00
C GLY A 245 -1.27 -2.79 -28.77
N ASN A 246 -1.83 -3.85 -29.37
CA ASN A 246 -3.20 -4.28 -29.11
C ASN A 246 -3.32 -5.03 -27.78
N VAL A 247 -4.52 -5.08 -27.19
CA VAL A 247 -4.76 -5.84 -25.95
C VAL A 247 -5.61 -7.07 -26.25
N LEU A 248 -5.08 -8.26 -25.95
CA LEU A 248 -5.84 -9.51 -25.98
C LEU A 248 -6.61 -9.69 -24.68
N VAL A 249 -7.92 -9.84 -24.77
CA VAL A 249 -8.77 -10.32 -23.69
C VAL A 249 -9.14 -11.77 -23.95
N ALA A 250 -8.81 -12.66 -22.99
CA ALA A 250 -9.03 -14.09 -23.10
C ALA A 250 -9.94 -14.63 -21.99
N ALA A 251 -10.91 -15.46 -22.40
CA ALA A 251 -11.78 -16.24 -21.51
C ALA A 251 -12.51 -15.39 -20.45
N GLY A 252 -12.95 -16.00 -19.36
CA GLY A 252 -13.62 -15.33 -18.25
C GLY A 252 -14.90 -16.03 -17.87
N GLY A 253 -15.60 -15.48 -16.88
CA GLY A 253 -16.95 -15.87 -16.51
C GLY A 253 -17.96 -14.94 -17.15
N SER A 254 -19.01 -15.49 -17.75
CA SER A 254 -20.15 -14.74 -18.26
C SER A 254 -21.43 -15.47 -17.87
N MET A 255 -22.40 -14.75 -17.29
CA MET A 255 -23.66 -15.32 -16.83
C MET A 255 -23.50 -16.55 -15.91
N GLY A 256 -22.43 -16.57 -15.11
CA GLY A 256 -22.10 -17.66 -14.18
C GLY A 256 -21.42 -18.87 -14.82
N VAL A 257 -21.04 -18.80 -16.10
CA VAL A 257 -20.42 -19.89 -16.86
C VAL A 257 -19.09 -19.46 -17.45
N ALA A 258 -18.14 -20.40 -17.57
CA ALA A 258 -16.87 -20.15 -18.23
C ALA A 258 -17.09 -19.91 -19.74
N VAL A 259 -16.42 -18.91 -20.32
CA VAL A 259 -16.42 -18.67 -21.77
C VAL A 259 -15.03 -18.90 -22.38
N ALA A 260 -15.00 -19.33 -23.63
CA ALA A 260 -13.77 -19.52 -24.40
C ALA A 260 -13.50 -18.39 -25.42
N SER A 261 -14.46 -17.48 -25.61
CA SER A 261 -14.33 -16.38 -26.56
C SER A 261 -13.21 -15.44 -26.15
N CYS A 262 -12.50 -14.92 -27.15
CA CYS A 262 -11.42 -13.96 -26.98
C CYS A 262 -11.63 -12.77 -27.92
N GLU A 263 -11.11 -11.61 -27.51
CA GLU A 263 -11.32 -10.35 -28.22
C GLU A 263 -10.02 -9.54 -28.20
N ILE A 264 -9.78 -8.75 -29.25
CA ILE A 264 -8.65 -7.84 -29.38
C ILE A 264 -9.16 -6.41 -29.34
N TYR A 265 -8.59 -5.61 -28.44
CA TYR A 265 -8.75 -4.16 -28.43
C TYR A 265 -7.61 -3.49 -29.18
N ASP A 266 -7.96 -2.56 -30.07
CA ASP A 266 -7.02 -1.67 -30.73
C ASP A 266 -7.07 -0.27 -30.07
N PRO A 267 -6.05 0.11 -29.29
CA PRO A 267 -6.01 1.40 -28.62
C PRO A 267 -5.97 2.61 -29.56
N SER A 268 -5.57 2.44 -30.82
CA SER A 268 -5.48 3.55 -31.78
C SER A 268 -6.84 3.98 -32.30
N THR A 269 -7.79 3.03 -32.37
CA THR A 269 -9.16 3.26 -32.86
C THR A 269 -10.21 3.18 -31.73
N GLY A 270 -9.82 2.64 -30.58
CA GLY A 270 -10.73 2.38 -29.47
C GLY A 270 -11.77 1.29 -29.76
N GLN A 271 -11.53 0.45 -30.77
CA GLN A 271 -12.45 -0.59 -31.22
C GLN A 271 -12.06 -1.98 -30.71
N TRP A 272 -13.08 -2.83 -30.57
CA TRP A 272 -12.92 -4.25 -30.27
C TRP A 272 -13.21 -5.10 -31.50
N SER A 273 -12.48 -6.20 -31.63
CA SER A 273 -12.70 -7.22 -32.66
C SER A 273 -12.62 -8.62 -32.04
N THR A 274 -13.39 -9.57 -32.56
CA THR A 274 -13.28 -10.98 -32.15
C THR A 274 -12.03 -11.60 -32.77
N THR A 275 -11.41 -12.53 -32.04
CA THR A 275 -10.30 -13.36 -32.55
C THR A 275 -10.61 -14.84 -32.32
N GLY A 276 -9.66 -15.74 -32.61
CA GLY A 276 -9.78 -17.17 -32.32
C GLY A 276 -10.20 -17.43 -30.88
N SER A 277 -10.98 -18.49 -30.66
CA SER A 277 -11.42 -18.92 -29.34
C SER A 277 -10.56 -20.08 -28.83
N MET A 278 -10.40 -20.17 -27.51
CA MET A 278 -9.73 -21.31 -26.88
C MET A 278 -10.53 -22.60 -27.09
N ALA A 279 -9.85 -23.74 -27.04
CA ALA A 279 -10.47 -25.05 -26.99
C ALA A 279 -11.19 -25.30 -25.66
N THR A 280 -10.65 -24.78 -24.55
CA THR A 280 -11.24 -24.95 -23.21
C THR A 280 -11.71 -23.61 -22.64
N ALA A 281 -13.00 -23.51 -22.36
CA ALA A 281 -13.57 -22.37 -21.64
C ALA A 281 -13.07 -22.35 -20.18
N ARG A 282 -12.66 -21.19 -19.68
CA ARG A 282 -12.07 -21.06 -18.34
C ARG A 282 -12.24 -19.67 -17.76
N TYR A 283 -12.19 -19.56 -16.43
CA TYR A 283 -12.06 -18.28 -15.72
C TYR A 283 -11.11 -18.44 -14.52
N GLY A 284 -10.55 -17.33 -14.03
CA GLY A 284 -9.55 -17.36 -12.94
C GLY A 284 -8.25 -18.08 -13.31
N HIS A 285 -7.93 -18.09 -14.61
CA HIS A 285 -6.68 -18.57 -15.19
C HIS A 285 -5.64 -17.43 -15.20
N THR A 286 -4.40 -17.76 -15.55
CA THR A 286 -3.35 -16.76 -15.80
C THR A 286 -3.01 -16.71 -17.29
N ALA A 287 -2.59 -15.53 -17.76
CA ALA A 287 -2.07 -15.33 -19.10
C ALA A 287 -0.69 -14.68 -19.02
N THR A 288 0.25 -15.18 -19.80
CA THR A 288 1.64 -14.71 -19.82
C THR A 288 2.06 -14.46 -21.27
N LEU A 289 2.40 -13.22 -21.59
CA LEU A 289 3.07 -12.91 -22.86
C LEU A 289 4.48 -13.52 -22.81
N LEU A 290 4.81 -14.36 -23.78
CA LEU A 290 6.12 -14.97 -23.94
C LEU A 290 7.01 -14.07 -24.80
N THR A 291 8.33 -14.26 -24.72
CA THR A 291 9.32 -13.54 -25.56
C THR A 291 9.16 -13.82 -27.05
N SER A 292 8.46 -14.88 -27.42
CA SER A 292 8.09 -15.21 -28.80
C SER A 292 6.86 -14.46 -29.32
N ASP A 293 6.38 -13.43 -28.61
CA ASP A 293 5.13 -12.70 -28.85
C ASP A 293 3.84 -13.53 -28.74
N LYS A 294 3.93 -14.77 -28.25
CA LYS A 294 2.76 -15.65 -28.04
C LYS A 294 2.23 -15.50 -26.62
N VAL A 295 0.95 -15.78 -26.40
CA VAL A 295 0.34 -15.70 -25.06
C VAL A 295 0.04 -17.10 -24.55
N LEU A 296 0.69 -17.51 -23.47
CA LEU A 296 0.38 -18.72 -22.73
C LEU A 296 -0.79 -18.46 -21.78
N VAL A 297 -1.86 -19.23 -21.91
CA VAL A 297 -2.96 -19.30 -20.95
C VAL A 297 -2.91 -20.64 -20.23
N THR A 298 -2.95 -20.62 -18.89
CA THR A 298 -2.86 -21.87 -18.10
C THR A 298 -3.78 -21.89 -16.88
N GLY A 299 -4.26 -23.09 -16.57
CA GLY A 299 -5.11 -23.37 -15.42
C GLY A 299 -6.45 -22.62 -15.43
N GLY A 300 -6.88 -22.18 -14.26
CA GLY A 300 -8.22 -21.65 -14.04
C GLY A 300 -9.21 -22.77 -13.75
N GLN A 301 -10.49 -22.48 -13.91
CA GLN A 301 -11.54 -23.47 -13.68
C GLN A 301 -12.68 -23.38 -14.68
N GLN A 302 -13.36 -24.50 -14.84
CA GLN A 302 -14.64 -24.64 -15.49
C GLN A 302 -15.64 -25.14 -14.45
N SER A 303 -16.69 -24.36 -14.19
CA SER A 303 -17.60 -24.61 -13.07
C SER A 303 -16.83 -24.73 -11.75
N SER A 304 -16.86 -25.90 -11.09
CA SER A 304 -16.12 -26.20 -9.85
C SER A 304 -14.83 -27.01 -10.07
N THR A 305 -14.46 -27.29 -11.33
CA THR A 305 -13.32 -28.13 -11.68
C THR A 305 -12.12 -27.26 -12.05
N SER A 306 -11.05 -27.33 -11.26
CA SER A 306 -9.76 -26.74 -11.61
C SER A 306 -9.18 -27.43 -12.85
N LEU A 307 -8.51 -26.64 -13.71
CA LEU A 307 -7.93 -27.12 -14.97
C LEU A 307 -6.41 -27.25 -14.85
N ALA A 308 -5.86 -28.27 -15.51
CA ALA A 308 -4.42 -28.43 -15.73
C ALA A 308 -3.99 -28.03 -17.15
N SER A 309 -4.96 -27.89 -18.07
CA SER A 309 -4.68 -27.63 -19.48
C SER A 309 -4.14 -26.22 -19.70
N SER A 310 -3.30 -26.10 -20.72
CA SER A 310 -2.73 -24.84 -21.19
C SER A 310 -2.89 -24.70 -22.69
N GLU A 311 -2.97 -23.46 -23.15
CA GLU A 311 -3.15 -23.10 -24.56
C GLU A 311 -2.26 -21.90 -24.91
N ILE A 312 -1.82 -21.83 -26.15
CA ILE A 312 -0.97 -20.77 -26.68
C ILE A 312 -1.75 -20.02 -27.76
N TYR A 313 -1.86 -18.70 -27.62
CA TYR A 313 -2.36 -17.82 -28.67
C TYR A 313 -1.20 -17.29 -29.51
N ASP A 314 -1.35 -17.37 -30.83
CA ASP A 314 -0.45 -16.75 -31.79
C ASP A 314 -1.09 -15.48 -32.38
N PRO A 315 -0.63 -14.28 -31.99
CA PRO A 315 -1.20 -13.03 -32.51
C PRO A 315 -1.06 -12.83 -34.02
N SER A 316 -0.08 -13.49 -34.66
CA SER A 316 0.14 -13.34 -36.10
C SER A 316 -0.95 -14.03 -36.93
N THR A 317 -1.57 -15.08 -36.40
CA THR A 317 -2.65 -15.83 -37.06
C THR A 317 -4.00 -15.65 -36.38
N GLY A 318 -4.02 -15.10 -35.17
CA GLY A 318 -5.22 -15.00 -34.33
C GLY A 318 -5.77 -16.37 -33.91
N GLN A 319 -4.92 -17.40 -33.81
CA GLN A 319 -5.35 -18.78 -33.52
C GLN A 319 -4.82 -19.27 -32.18
N TRP A 320 -5.55 -20.19 -31.56
CA TRP A 320 -5.14 -20.90 -30.35
C TRP A 320 -4.67 -22.32 -30.68
N GLN A 321 -3.71 -22.81 -29.91
CA GLN A 321 -3.25 -24.20 -29.96
C GLN A 321 -3.09 -24.74 -28.55
N THR A 322 -3.46 -26.01 -28.33
CA THR A 322 -3.19 -26.69 -27.07
C THR A 322 -1.69 -26.96 -26.93
N THR A 323 -1.17 -26.89 -25.70
CA THR A 323 0.22 -27.23 -25.37
C THR A 323 0.26 -28.23 -24.21
N GLY A 324 1.44 -28.53 -23.67
CA GLY A 324 1.59 -29.38 -22.49
C GLY A 324 0.68 -28.96 -21.34
N SER A 325 0.27 -29.92 -20.51
CA SER A 325 -0.56 -29.68 -19.33
C SER A 325 0.25 -29.78 -18.04
N MET A 326 -0.12 -29.00 -17.03
CA MET A 326 0.44 -29.09 -15.69
C MET A 326 0.16 -30.47 -15.06
N ALA A 327 1.04 -30.92 -14.17
CA ALA A 327 0.82 -32.11 -13.35
C ALA A 327 -0.32 -31.90 -12.33
N ALA A 328 -0.44 -30.69 -11.77
CA ALA A 328 -1.53 -30.34 -10.85
C ALA A 328 -2.47 -29.28 -11.46
N ALA A 329 -3.75 -29.63 -11.52
CA ALA A 329 -4.81 -28.70 -11.92
C ALA A 329 -5.00 -27.62 -10.86
N ARG A 330 -5.11 -26.35 -11.29
CA ARG A 330 -5.12 -25.22 -10.35
C ARG A 330 -5.87 -24.00 -10.87
N ASN A 331 -6.60 -23.33 -9.97
CA ASN A 331 -7.11 -21.97 -10.16
C ASN A 331 -6.52 -21.04 -9.09
N ALA A 332 -6.71 -19.72 -9.23
CA ALA A 332 -6.23 -18.72 -8.26
C ALA A 332 -4.73 -18.86 -7.89
N HIS A 333 -3.94 -19.34 -8.85
CA HIS A 333 -2.49 -19.44 -8.82
C HIS A 333 -1.88 -18.17 -9.43
N THR A 334 -0.56 -18.02 -9.32
CA THR A 334 0.18 -17.00 -10.04
C THR A 334 1.07 -17.62 -11.11
N ALA A 335 1.32 -16.88 -12.19
CA ALA A 335 2.25 -17.23 -13.25
C ALA A 335 3.23 -16.07 -13.45
N THR A 336 4.53 -16.37 -13.49
CA THR A 336 5.59 -15.37 -13.65
C THR A 336 6.50 -15.78 -14.80
N LEU A 337 6.65 -14.93 -15.81
CA LEU A 337 7.68 -15.09 -16.82
C LEU A 337 9.04 -14.82 -16.18
N LEU A 338 9.95 -15.78 -16.28
CA LEU A 338 11.32 -15.67 -15.78
C LEU A 338 12.23 -15.10 -16.88
N THR A 339 13.40 -14.57 -16.50
CA THR A 339 14.44 -14.10 -17.44
C THR A 339 15.06 -15.21 -18.30
N SER A 340 14.76 -16.48 -17.98
CA SER A 340 15.12 -17.65 -18.78
C SER A 340 14.09 -17.99 -19.86
N ASP A 341 13.11 -17.13 -20.09
CA ASP A 341 11.94 -17.32 -20.97
C ASP A 341 10.98 -18.42 -20.54
N LYS A 342 11.22 -19.05 -19.39
CA LYS A 342 10.31 -20.05 -18.81
C LYS A 342 9.24 -19.40 -17.95
N VAL A 343 8.10 -20.05 -17.79
CA VAL A 343 7.01 -19.55 -16.94
C VAL A 343 6.92 -20.38 -15.67
N LEU A 344 7.13 -19.74 -14.52
CA LEU A 344 6.86 -20.33 -13.21
C LEU A 344 5.38 -20.20 -12.87
N VAL A 345 4.75 -21.32 -12.57
CA VAL A 345 3.41 -21.37 -11.98
C VAL A 345 3.51 -21.93 -10.56
N THR A 346 2.87 -21.25 -9.61
CA THR A 346 2.96 -21.63 -8.19
C THR A 346 1.63 -21.47 -7.45
N GLY A 347 1.40 -22.40 -6.52
CA GLY A 347 0.24 -22.41 -5.63
C GLY A 347 -1.10 -22.48 -6.35
N GLY A 348 -2.09 -21.77 -5.83
CA GLY A 348 -3.48 -21.91 -6.23
C GLY A 348 -4.18 -23.02 -5.47
N GLN A 349 -5.35 -23.42 -5.95
CA GLN A 349 -6.14 -24.48 -5.35
C GLN A 349 -6.67 -25.46 -6.38
N GLN A 350 -6.75 -26.71 -5.95
CA GLN A 350 -7.43 -27.79 -6.64
C GLN A 350 -8.66 -28.15 -5.82
N SER A 351 -9.86 -27.86 -6.35
CA SER A 351 -11.10 -27.94 -5.57
C SER A 351 -11.00 -27.06 -4.31
N SER A 352 -11.08 -27.65 -3.11
CA SER A 352 -10.94 -26.95 -1.82
C SER A 352 -9.53 -27.04 -1.21
N THR A 353 -8.58 -27.68 -1.89
CA THR A 353 -7.23 -27.92 -1.37
C THR A 353 -6.27 -26.87 -1.91
N SER A 354 -5.66 -26.09 -1.02
CA SER A 354 -4.57 -25.18 -1.36
C SER A 354 -3.31 -25.97 -1.76
N LEU A 355 -2.62 -25.52 -2.81
CA LEU A 355 -1.42 -26.16 -3.33
C LEU A 355 -0.16 -25.43 -2.88
N ALA A 356 0.89 -26.19 -2.58
CA ALA A 356 2.25 -25.70 -2.40
C ALA A 356 3.14 -25.95 -3.64
N SER A 357 2.68 -26.83 -4.54
CA SER A 357 3.46 -27.26 -5.71
C SER A 357 3.66 -26.12 -6.69
N SER A 358 4.84 -26.13 -7.31
CA SER A 358 5.19 -25.24 -8.42
C SER A 358 5.67 -26.03 -9.63
N GLU A 359 5.48 -25.46 -10.80
CA GLU A 359 5.83 -26.06 -12.08
C GLU A 359 6.41 -25.00 -13.02
N ILE A 360 7.28 -25.43 -13.92
CA ILE A 360 7.93 -24.60 -14.93
C ILE A 360 7.46 -25.04 -16.30
N TYR A 361 6.89 -24.12 -17.07
CA TYR A 361 6.65 -24.30 -18.50
C TYR A 361 7.88 -23.85 -19.29
N ASP A 362 8.33 -24.71 -20.19
CA ASP A 362 9.38 -24.40 -21.15
C ASP A 362 8.77 -24.16 -22.54
N PRO A 363 8.71 -22.90 -23.03
CA PRO A 363 8.15 -22.60 -24.34
C PRO A 363 8.87 -23.27 -25.50
N SER A 364 10.15 -23.61 -25.36
CA SER A 364 10.93 -24.24 -26.43
C SER A 364 10.49 -25.68 -26.72
N THR A 365 9.98 -26.38 -25.71
CA THR A 365 9.47 -27.75 -25.83
C THR A 365 7.95 -27.83 -25.73
N GLY A 366 7.28 -26.78 -25.25
CA GLY A 366 5.86 -26.78 -24.95
C GLY A 366 5.48 -27.74 -23.83
N GLN A 367 6.38 -28.00 -22.89
CA GLN A 367 6.17 -28.99 -21.81
C GLN A 367 6.29 -28.34 -20.43
N TRP A 368 5.59 -28.94 -19.46
CA TRP A 368 5.71 -28.61 -18.04
C TRP A 368 6.66 -29.57 -17.33
N SER A 369 7.34 -29.06 -16.31
CA SER A 369 8.18 -29.83 -15.39
C SER A 369 7.95 -29.36 -13.96
N THR A 370 7.99 -30.28 -13.00
CA THR A 370 7.89 -29.93 -11.58
C THR A 370 9.17 -29.26 -11.10
N THR A 371 9.04 -28.32 -10.16
CA THR A 371 10.17 -27.68 -9.46
C THR A 371 9.94 -27.72 -7.94
N GLY A 372 10.79 -27.06 -7.15
CA GLY A 372 10.62 -26.95 -5.71
C GLY A 372 9.23 -26.45 -5.31
N SER A 373 8.75 -26.88 -4.14
CA SER A 373 7.46 -26.49 -3.59
C SER A 373 7.63 -25.46 -2.47
N MET A 374 6.63 -24.59 -2.32
CA MET A 374 6.55 -23.67 -1.18
C MET A 374 6.44 -24.46 0.14
N ALA A 375 6.93 -23.88 1.23
CA ALA A 375 6.71 -24.40 2.58
C ALA A 375 5.24 -24.27 2.99
N THR A 376 4.56 -23.20 2.56
CA THR A 376 3.14 -22.98 2.86
C THR A 376 2.30 -23.06 1.58
N ALA A 377 1.34 -23.99 1.56
CA ALA A 377 0.34 -24.08 0.50
C ALA A 377 -0.59 -22.86 0.53
N ARG A 378 -0.87 -22.27 -0.64
CA ARG A 378 -1.64 -21.01 -0.71
C ARG A 378 -2.35 -20.80 -2.04
N TYR A 379 -3.50 -20.12 -2.01
CA TYR A 379 -4.22 -19.63 -3.20
C TYR A 379 -4.63 -18.16 -3.02
N GLY A 380 -4.92 -17.46 -4.12
CA GLY A 380 -5.29 -16.03 -4.07
C GLY A 380 -4.19 -15.12 -3.49
N HIS A 381 -2.95 -15.60 -3.54
CA HIS A 381 -1.72 -14.87 -3.22
C HIS A 381 -1.30 -14.02 -4.41
N THR A 382 -0.33 -13.14 -4.21
CA THR A 382 0.31 -12.39 -5.31
C THR A 382 1.76 -12.81 -5.47
N ALA A 383 2.29 -12.59 -6.67
CA ALA A 383 3.68 -12.83 -7.01
C ALA A 383 4.29 -11.61 -7.68
N ALA A 384 5.58 -11.36 -7.44
CA ALA A 384 6.35 -10.33 -8.11
C ALA A 384 7.72 -10.89 -8.50
N LEU A 385 8.07 -10.77 -9.79
CA LEU A 385 9.45 -10.96 -10.23
C LEU A 385 10.29 -9.81 -9.68
N LEU A 386 11.38 -10.12 -8.99
CA LEU A 386 12.30 -9.14 -8.41
C LEU A 386 13.41 -8.81 -9.41
N THR A 387 14.11 -7.70 -9.20
CA THR A 387 15.28 -7.30 -10.01
C THR A 387 16.47 -8.26 -9.91
N SER A 388 16.42 -9.23 -8.98
CA SER A 388 17.39 -10.30 -8.80
C SER A 388 17.02 -11.60 -9.52
N ASP A 389 16.01 -11.56 -10.39
CA ASP A 389 15.38 -12.70 -11.08
C ASP A 389 14.66 -13.71 -10.18
N LYS A 390 14.64 -13.45 -8.87
CA LYS A 390 13.88 -14.27 -7.92
C LYS A 390 12.41 -13.87 -7.92
N VAL A 391 11.52 -14.79 -7.55
CA VAL A 391 10.08 -14.52 -7.48
C VAL A 391 9.63 -14.48 -6.03
N LEU A 392 9.15 -13.32 -5.58
CA LEU A 392 8.48 -13.18 -4.29
C LEU A 392 7.04 -13.66 -4.44
N VAL A 393 6.59 -14.50 -3.51
CA VAL A 393 5.18 -14.83 -3.30
C VAL A 393 4.76 -14.41 -1.91
N THR A 394 3.60 -13.77 -1.77
CA THR A 394 3.14 -13.24 -0.49
C THR A 394 1.63 -13.34 -0.29
N GLY A 395 1.24 -13.57 0.97
CA GLY A 395 -0.15 -13.62 1.41
C GLY A 395 -0.98 -14.72 0.77
N GLY A 396 -2.27 -14.44 0.58
CA GLY A 396 -3.27 -15.39 0.11
C GLY A 396 -3.94 -16.13 1.25
N LEU A 397 -4.54 -17.28 0.93
CA LEU A 397 -5.26 -18.14 1.84
C LEU A 397 -4.67 -19.55 1.85
N GLN A 398 -4.62 -20.16 3.03
CA GLN A 398 -4.50 -21.61 3.19
C GLN A 398 -5.82 -22.09 3.78
N SER A 399 -6.61 -22.82 2.99
CA SER A 399 -8.01 -23.12 3.33
C SER A 399 -8.79 -21.83 3.63
N SER A 400 -9.18 -21.57 4.89
CA SER A 400 -9.86 -20.35 5.34
C SER A 400 -8.94 -19.34 6.06
N THR A 401 -7.68 -19.68 6.27
CA THR A 401 -6.73 -18.86 7.03
C THR A 401 -6.01 -17.89 6.11
N TYR A 402 -6.09 -16.59 6.44
CA TYR A 402 -5.33 -15.53 5.79
C TYR A 402 -3.84 -15.66 6.13
N LEU A 403 -2.98 -15.55 5.13
CA LEU A 403 -1.54 -15.67 5.29
C LEU A 403 -0.88 -14.29 5.30
N ALA A 404 0.10 -14.12 6.20
CA ALA A 404 1.08 -13.03 6.16
C ALA A 404 2.45 -13.48 5.65
N SER A 405 2.68 -14.80 5.60
CA SER A 405 3.95 -15.38 5.22
C SER A 405 4.28 -15.11 3.76
N SER A 406 5.57 -14.94 3.50
CA SER A 406 6.12 -14.75 2.16
C SER A 406 7.28 -15.69 1.92
N GLU A 407 7.48 -16.06 0.65
CA GLU A 407 8.53 -16.99 0.23
C GLU A 407 9.15 -16.48 -1.08
N ILE A 408 10.43 -16.79 -1.28
CA ILE A 408 11.18 -16.45 -2.49
C ILE A 408 11.56 -17.72 -3.22
N TYR A 409 11.20 -17.80 -4.49
CA TYR A 409 11.71 -18.80 -5.41
C TYR A 409 13.01 -18.30 -6.06
N ASP A 410 14.02 -19.16 -6.06
CA ASP A 410 15.27 -18.92 -6.76
C ASP A 410 15.35 -19.81 -8.03
N PRO A 411 15.15 -19.24 -9.23
CA PRO A 411 15.18 -20.02 -10.48
C PRO A 411 16.49 -20.75 -10.76
N SER A 412 17.61 -20.27 -10.21
CA SER A 412 18.93 -20.89 -10.45
C SER A 412 19.08 -22.23 -9.73
N THR A 413 18.33 -22.42 -8.64
CA THR A 413 18.37 -23.65 -7.81
C THR A 413 17.06 -24.44 -7.87
N GLY A 414 15.98 -23.82 -8.34
CA GLY A 414 14.64 -24.39 -8.31
C GLY A 414 14.06 -24.53 -6.91
N GLN A 415 14.58 -23.80 -5.91
CA GLN A 415 14.18 -23.93 -4.50
C GLN A 415 13.42 -22.71 -3.99
N TRP A 416 12.53 -22.95 -3.03
CA TRP A 416 11.84 -21.91 -2.26
C TRP A 416 12.52 -21.67 -0.91
N ASN A 417 12.58 -20.42 -0.50
CA ASN A 417 13.10 -20.00 0.80
C ASN A 417 12.10 -19.09 1.50
N ILE A 418 11.87 -19.31 2.79
CA ILE A 418 11.03 -18.42 3.61
C ILE A 418 11.73 -17.07 3.75
N THR A 419 10.99 -15.97 3.63
CA THR A 419 11.47 -14.61 3.89
C THR A 419 10.60 -13.91 4.95
N GLY A 420 10.81 -12.62 5.20
CA GLY A 420 10.00 -11.85 6.14
C GLY A 420 8.50 -11.97 5.83
N SER A 421 7.68 -11.72 6.85
CA SER A 421 6.22 -11.75 6.76
C SER A 421 5.64 -10.34 6.86
N MET A 422 4.52 -10.12 6.17
CA MET A 422 3.72 -8.91 6.33
C MET A 422 3.25 -8.77 7.79
N ALA A 423 3.01 -7.55 8.24
CA ALA A 423 2.36 -7.27 9.51
C ALA A 423 0.88 -7.70 9.49
N THR A 424 0.21 -7.54 8.34
CA THR A 424 -1.21 -7.93 8.17
C THR A 424 -1.35 -9.09 7.20
N ALA A 425 -1.93 -10.19 7.67
CA ALA A 425 -2.33 -11.31 6.82
C ALA A 425 -3.46 -10.91 5.87
N ARG A 426 -3.33 -11.20 4.58
CA ARG A 426 -4.24 -10.68 3.55
C ARG A 426 -4.35 -11.55 2.30
N ASN A 427 -5.50 -11.51 1.63
CA ASN A 427 -5.71 -12.08 0.29
C ASN A 427 -6.34 -11.02 -0.65
N GLY A 428 -6.35 -11.27 -1.97
CA GLY A 428 -6.97 -10.34 -2.93
C GLY A 428 -6.39 -8.93 -2.91
N HIS A 429 -5.15 -8.81 -2.42
CA HIS A 429 -4.30 -7.63 -2.49
C HIS A 429 -3.57 -7.63 -3.84
N THR A 430 -2.84 -6.55 -4.11
CA THR A 430 -1.94 -6.45 -5.26
C THR A 430 -0.50 -6.38 -4.78
N ALA A 431 0.46 -6.84 -5.58
CA ALA A 431 1.89 -6.68 -5.34
C ALA A 431 2.54 -6.07 -6.58
N THR A 432 3.11 -4.88 -6.44
CA THR A 432 3.71 -4.13 -7.54
C THR A 432 5.19 -3.91 -7.27
N LEU A 433 6.07 -4.40 -8.15
CA LEU A 433 7.49 -4.06 -8.10
C LEU A 433 7.64 -2.57 -8.47
N LEU A 434 8.20 -1.79 -7.55
CA LEU A 434 8.42 -0.37 -7.73
C LEU A 434 9.78 -0.11 -8.41
N THR A 435 9.95 1.08 -8.97
CA THR A 435 11.22 1.55 -9.57
C THR A 435 12.37 1.59 -8.57
N SER A 436 12.08 1.67 -7.26
CA SER A 436 13.08 1.53 -6.18
C SER A 436 13.59 0.10 -5.96
N GLY A 437 12.99 -0.90 -6.61
CA GLY A 437 13.26 -2.32 -6.39
C GLY A 437 12.53 -2.93 -5.18
N LYS A 438 11.74 -2.13 -4.44
CA LYS A 438 10.83 -2.63 -3.39
C LYS A 438 9.54 -3.15 -4.00
N VAL A 439 8.80 -4.00 -3.28
CA VAL A 439 7.47 -4.45 -3.70
C VAL A 439 6.42 -3.80 -2.81
N LEU A 440 5.52 -3.03 -3.41
CA LEU A 440 4.34 -2.47 -2.73
C LEU A 440 3.23 -3.50 -2.72
N VAL A 441 2.79 -3.88 -1.52
CA VAL A 441 1.55 -4.61 -1.30
C VAL A 441 0.47 -3.64 -0.86
N ALA A 442 -0.62 -3.56 -1.63
CA ALA A 442 -1.71 -2.62 -1.38
C ALA A 442 -3.03 -3.33 -1.08
N ALA A 443 -3.68 -2.88 -0.01
CA ALA A 443 -5.05 -3.24 0.37
C ALA A 443 -5.32 -4.76 0.40
N GLY A 444 -6.49 -5.20 -0.08
CA GLY A 444 -6.95 -6.59 -0.03
C GLY A 444 -7.97 -6.84 1.07
N GLY A 445 -8.17 -8.11 1.43
CA GLY A 445 -9.04 -8.54 2.53
C GLY A 445 -8.25 -9.16 3.68
N SER A 446 -8.68 -8.89 4.90
CA SER A 446 -8.19 -9.56 6.13
C SER A 446 -9.36 -9.88 7.03
N MET A 447 -9.42 -11.11 7.55
CA MET A 447 -10.52 -11.59 8.40
C MET A 447 -11.92 -11.33 7.81
N GLY A 448 -12.05 -11.41 6.47
CA GLY A 448 -13.30 -11.19 5.75
C GLY A 448 -13.66 -9.73 5.48
N VAL A 449 -12.80 -8.78 5.85
CA VAL A 449 -13.06 -7.34 5.69
C VAL A 449 -12.01 -6.72 4.77
N ALA A 450 -12.43 -5.82 3.88
CA ALA A 450 -11.50 -5.05 3.06
C ALA A 450 -10.62 -4.15 3.94
N ILE A 451 -9.33 -4.06 3.64
CA ILE A 451 -8.35 -3.25 4.37
C ILE A 451 -7.72 -2.19 3.46
N ALA A 452 -7.28 -1.08 4.05
CA ALA A 452 -6.58 0.01 3.36
C ALA A 452 -5.06 0.03 3.61
N SER A 453 -4.59 -0.80 4.56
CA SER A 453 -3.18 -0.83 4.93
C SER A 453 -2.33 -1.30 3.75
N CYS A 454 -1.15 -0.72 3.63
CA CYS A 454 -0.17 -1.04 2.60
C CYS A 454 1.18 -1.33 3.26
N GLU A 455 1.98 -2.19 2.63
CA GLU A 455 3.29 -2.61 3.14
C GLU A 455 4.31 -2.66 2.01
N LEU A 456 5.58 -2.39 2.32
CA LEU A 456 6.70 -2.46 1.40
C LEU A 456 7.64 -3.59 1.80
N TYR A 457 7.90 -4.48 0.84
CA TYR A 457 8.96 -5.47 0.96
C TYR A 457 10.28 -4.93 0.41
N ALA A 458 11.36 -5.09 1.15
CA ALA A 458 12.72 -4.76 0.73
C ALA A 458 13.51 -6.05 0.41
N PRO A 459 13.70 -6.42 -0.87
CA PRO A 459 14.38 -7.66 -1.26
C PRO A 459 15.81 -7.82 -0.72
N SER A 460 16.55 -6.72 -0.55
CA SER A 460 17.93 -6.74 -0.07
C SER A 460 18.07 -7.20 1.39
N THR A 461 17.03 -7.02 2.20
CA THR A 461 17.03 -7.38 3.63
C THR A 461 16.00 -8.45 3.98
N GLY A 462 15.07 -8.73 3.07
CA GLY A 462 13.95 -9.62 3.31
C GLY A 462 12.92 -9.09 4.31
N GLN A 463 12.92 -7.78 4.59
CA GLN A 463 12.07 -7.17 5.60
C GLN A 463 10.82 -6.52 5.00
N TRP A 464 9.71 -6.57 5.75
CA TRP A 464 8.49 -5.82 5.47
C TRP A 464 8.40 -4.59 6.37
N ASN A 465 7.94 -3.48 5.81
CA ASN A 465 7.68 -2.25 6.55
C ASN A 465 6.30 -1.71 6.19
N THR A 466 5.57 -1.16 7.15
CA THR A 466 4.32 -0.47 6.88
C THR A 466 4.60 0.84 6.11
N THR A 467 3.74 1.16 5.16
CA THR A 467 3.76 2.41 4.37
C THR A 467 2.44 3.15 4.55
N ALA A 468 2.29 4.35 3.97
CA ALA A 468 1.04 5.09 4.00
C ALA A 468 -0.13 4.19 3.56
N SER A 469 -1.24 4.28 4.29
CA SER A 469 -2.47 3.56 3.95
C SER A 469 -3.26 4.35 2.92
N MET A 470 -4.01 3.62 2.10
CA MET A 470 -5.00 4.21 1.21
C MET A 470 -6.11 4.89 2.01
N ALA A 471 -6.80 5.85 1.40
CA ALA A 471 -7.98 6.48 1.99
C ALA A 471 -9.17 5.51 2.03
N THR A 472 -9.31 4.65 1.01
CA THR A 472 -10.43 3.70 0.92
C THR A 472 -9.92 2.26 0.98
N ALA A 473 -10.44 1.49 1.93
CA ALA A 473 -10.19 0.06 2.01
C ALA A 473 -10.87 -0.67 0.85
N ARG A 474 -10.18 -1.62 0.20
CA ARG A 474 -10.73 -2.32 -0.97
C ARG A 474 -10.10 -3.69 -1.21
N ASN A 475 -10.89 -4.62 -1.73
CA ASN A 475 -10.43 -5.89 -2.29
C ASN A 475 -10.93 -6.06 -3.74
N GLY A 476 -10.34 -6.99 -4.49
CA GLY A 476 -10.72 -7.23 -5.89
C GLY A 476 -10.48 -6.03 -6.82
N HIS A 477 -9.64 -5.10 -6.38
CA HIS A 477 -9.12 -3.96 -7.13
C HIS A 477 -7.96 -4.39 -8.02
N THR A 478 -7.52 -3.52 -8.92
CA THR A 478 -6.26 -3.68 -9.65
C THR A 478 -5.26 -2.60 -9.26
N ALA A 479 -3.97 -2.87 -9.44
CA ALA A 479 -2.89 -1.92 -9.23
C ALA A 479 -1.97 -1.96 -10.46
N THR A 480 -1.70 -0.80 -11.05
CA THR A 480 -0.89 -0.65 -12.26
C THR A 480 0.27 0.29 -11.99
N LEU A 481 1.51 -0.19 -12.17
CA LEU A 481 2.68 0.68 -12.19
C LEU A 481 2.61 1.57 -13.43
N LEU A 482 2.56 2.88 -13.24
CA LEU A 482 2.55 3.86 -14.32
C LEU A 482 3.98 4.14 -14.82
N THR A 483 4.11 4.67 -16.04
CA THR A 483 5.40 5.09 -16.60
C THR A 483 6.11 6.17 -15.78
N SER A 484 5.37 6.90 -14.94
CA SER A 484 5.92 7.85 -13.97
C SER A 484 6.60 7.20 -12.76
N GLY A 485 6.45 5.89 -12.56
CA GLY A 485 6.91 5.17 -11.36
C GLY A 485 5.92 5.19 -10.19
N ASN A 486 4.75 5.82 -10.37
CA ASN A 486 3.64 5.80 -9.41
C ASN A 486 2.77 4.55 -9.60
N VAL A 487 1.98 4.18 -8.60
CA VAL A 487 1.04 3.04 -8.72
C VAL A 487 -0.40 3.54 -8.69
N LEU A 488 -1.15 3.29 -9.76
CA LEU A 488 -2.59 3.56 -9.83
C LEU A 488 -3.35 2.36 -9.29
N VAL A 489 -4.21 2.58 -8.29
CA VAL A 489 -5.17 1.60 -7.77
C VAL A 489 -6.57 1.99 -8.18
N THR A 490 -7.33 1.04 -8.76
CA THR A 490 -8.66 1.31 -9.33
C THR A 490 -9.73 0.34 -8.84
N ASP A 491 -10.92 0.88 -8.62
CA ASP A 491 -12.16 0.18 -8.29
C ASP A 491 -12.02 -0.85 -7.15
N GLY A 492 -12.65 -2.02 -7.28
CA GLY A 492 -12.78 -3.01 -6.23
C GLY A 492 -14.03 -2.78 -5.37
N GLN A 493 -14.03 -3.41 -4.21
CA GLN A 493 -15.19 -3.44 -3.33
C GLN A 493 -14.78 -3.21 -1.88
N GLN A 494 -15.65 -2.51 -1.15
CA GLN A 494 -15.61 -2.38 0.30
C GLN A 494 -16.93 -2.88 0.87
N SER A 495 -16.90 -3.95 1.65
CA SER A 495 -18.12 -4.60 2.17
C SER A 495 -19.07 -4.98 1.02
N SER A 496 -20.28 -4.41 0.94
CA SER A 496 -21.22 -4.62 -0.18
C SER A 496 -21.18 -3.52 -1.24
N THR A 497 -20.32 -2.50 -1.07
CA THR A 497 -20.24 -1.32 -1.92
C THR A 497 -19.13 -1.46 -2.95
N TYR A 498 -19.49 -1.28 -4.22
CA TYR A 498 -18.54 -1.28 -5.33
C TYR A 498 -18.00 0.14 -5.48
N LEU A 499 -16.68 0.25 -5.59
CA LEU A 499 -16.00 1.54 -5.59
C LEU A 499 -15.74 1.98 -7.04
N THR A 500 -15.92 3.27 -7.29
CA THR A 500 -15.38 3.96 -8.49
C THR A 500 -14.13 4.77 -8.18
N SER A 501 -13.81 4.95 -6.89
CA SER A 501 -12.70 5.77 -6.46
C SER A 501 -11.38 5.14 -6.90
N CYS A 502 -10.46 5.96 -7.37
CA CYS A 502 -9.10 5.55 -7.69
C CYS A 502 -8.10 6.36 -6.87
N GLU A 503 -6.96 5.75 -6.57
CA GLU A 503 -5.92 6.35 -5.75
C GLU A 503 -4.55 6.12 -6.40
N ILE A 504 -3.64 7.08 -6.25
CA ILE A 504 -2.26 6.99 -6.74
C ILE A 504 -1.30 6.96 -5.57
N TYR A 505 -0.46 5.93 -5.54
CA TYR A 505 0.71 5.87 -4.68
C TYR A 505 1.90 6.56 -5.34
N THR A 506 2.54 7.44 -4.57
CA THR A 506 3.79 8.12 -4.91
C THR A 506 4.86 7.70 -3.91
N GLN A 507 6.04 7.34 -4.41
CA GLN A 507 7.15 6.83 -3.60
C GLN A 507 7.83 7.92 -2.77
#